data_AF-A0A925UBT3-F1
#
_entry.id   AF-A0A925UBT3-F1
#
_cell.length_a   1.000
_cell.length_b   1.000
_cell.length_c   1.000
_cell.angle_alpha   90.00
_cell.angle_beta   90.00
_cell.angle_gamma   90.00
#
_symmetry.space_group_name_H-M   'P 1'
#
loop_
_entity.id
_entity.type
_entity.pdbx_description
1 polymer ?
#
loop_
_entity_poly.entity_id
_entity_poly.type
_entity_poly.pdbx_seq_one_letter_code
_entity_poly.pdbx_strand_id
1 'polypeptide(L)'
;MPKDDALAATQVTRRSLLTYTVSAPVLTVAAGFGVNLATPSSAMAALPLTPPDTVDYYDIGDSIVQTSLPTMPLVTLAIGTDGRARLDLPRLESGQGLATACGMMVAEELDLPLSMVDVTAADARPELLFNQITGGSSAVRCFDVALPLIAAAARARLLAAAAQQWGLSAATLRIAAGVVIAPDGR
;
A
#
# COMPACT_ATOMS: atom_id res chain seq x y z
N MET A 1 -21.66 -55.69 -24.78
CA MET A 1 -20.89 -56.12 -23.59
C MET A 1 -19.55 -56.64 -24.09
N PRO A 2 -18.37 -56.18 -23.63
CA PRO A 2 -17.94 -54.88 -23.08
C PRO A 2 -16.70 -54.28 -23.86
N LYS A 3 -16.54 -52.94 -23.92
CA LYS A 3 -15.44 -52.09 -23.37
C LYS A 3 -14.01 -52.23 -23.95
N ASP A 4 -13.42 -51.16 -24.50
CA ASP A 4 -12.59 -50.20 -23.74
C ASP A 4 -12.00 -49.08 -24.64
N ASP A 5 -12.17 -47.84 -24.17
CA ASP A 5 -11.56 -46.59 -24.65
C ASP A 5 -10.07 -46.53 -24.26
N ALA A 6 -9.21 -45.97 -25.11
CA ALA A 6 -7.89 -45.51 -24.68
C ALA A 6 -7.31 -44.37 -25.53
N LEU A 7 -7.20 -43.21 -24.85
CA LEU A 7 -6.18 -42.15 -24.98
C LEU A 7 -6.39 -41.06 -26.06
N ALA A 8 -7.37 -40.19 -25.83
CA ALA A 8 -7.29 -38.81 -26.27
C ALA A 8 -6.38 -38.02 -25.31
N ALA A 9 -5.29 -37.44 -25.81
CA ALA A 9 -4.40 -36.59 -25.05
C ALA A 9 -5.10 -35.27 -24.67
N THR A 10 -5.35 -35.07 -23.37
CA THR A 10 -6.06 -33.91 -22.84
C THR A 10 -5.21 -32.64 -22.99
N GLN A 11 -5.54 -31.78 -23.96
CA GLN A 11 -4.93 -30.45 -24.06
C GLN A 11 -5.35 -29.57 -22.88
N VAL A 12 -4.36 -28.95 -22.23
CA VAL A 12 -4.59 -27.99 -21.14
C VAL A 12 -5.11 -26.68 -21.74
N THR A 13 -6.36 -26.33 -21.41
CA THR A 13 -6.99 -25.08 -21.84
C THR A 13 -6.84 -24.00 -20.77
N ARG A 14 -6.97 -22.72 -21.12
CA ARG A 14 -6.96 -21.61 -20.13
C ARG A 14 -7.98 -21.82 -19.01
N ARG A 15 -9.14 -22.41 -19.34
CA ARG A 15 -10.16 -22.76 -18.36
C ARG A 15 -9.71 -23.87 -17.42
N SER A 16 -9.10 -24.95 -17.92
CA SER A 16 -8.59 -26.03 -17.06
C SER A 16 -7.39 -25.58 -16.21
N LEU A 17 -6.55 -24.69 -16.73
CA LEU A 17 -5.45 -24.09 -15.97
C LEU A 17 -5.98 -23.17 -14.86
N LEU A 18 -6.96 -22.31 -15.16
CA LEU A 18 -7.60 -21.44 -14.17
C LEU A 18 -8.34 -22.25 -13.11
N THR A 19 -9.07 -23.29 -13.50
CA THR A 19 -9.68 -24.23 -12.57
C THR A 19 -8.61 -24.88 -11.70
N TYR A 20 -7.48 -25.31 -12.26
CA TYR A 20 -6.37 -25.88 -11.50
C TYR A 20 -5.73 -24.88 -10.53
N THR A 21 -5.52 -23.61 -10.91
CA THR A 21 -4.98 -22.58 -10.00
C THR A 21 -5.98 -22.11 -8.95
N VAL A 22 -7.29 -22.15 -9.25
CA VAL A 22 -8.36 -21.87 -8.26
C VAL A 22 -8.59 -23.07 -7.34
N SER A 23 -8.31 -24.30 -7.82
CA SER A 23 -8.38 -25.53 -7.03
C SER A 23 -7.05 -25.93 -6.39
N ALA A 24 -5.95 -25.24 -6.69
CA ALA A 24 -4.67 -25.37 -6.00
C ALA A 24 -4.82 -24.61 -4.69
N PRO A 25 -4.58 -25.25 -3.54
CA PRO A 25 -5.11 -24.78 -2.27
C PRO A 25 -4.47 -23.46 -1.85
N VAL A 26 -5.32 -22.49 -1.51
CA VAL A 26 -4.97 -21.48 -0.51
C VAL A 26 -4.66 -22.25 0.77
N LEU A 27 -3.38 -22.33 1.08
CA LEU A 27 -2.87 -22.68 2.40
C LEU A 27 -3.31 -21.60 3.39
N THR A 28 -4.22 -21.89 4.34
CA THR A 28 -4.22 -21.36 5.74
C THR A 28 -5.19 -22.12 6.69
N VAL A 29 -4.60 -22.84 7.68
CA VAL A 29 -4.87 -23.00 9.15
C VAL A 29 -6.26 -22.60 9.73
N ALA A 30 -6.92 -23.25 10.72
CA ALA A 30 -7.06 -24.60 11.28
C ALA A 30 -8.32 -24.59 12.20
N ALA A 31 -9.18 -25.61 12.16
CA ALA A 31 -10.13 -25.93 13.23
C ALA A 31 -10.44 -27.43 13.15
N GLY A 32 -9.98 -28.20 14.14
CA GLY A 32 -10.10 -29.66 14.13
C GLY A 32 -11.51 -30.15 14.39
N PHE A 33 -11.90 -31.24 13.72
CA PHE A 33 -12.79 -32.27 14.27
C PHE A 33 -12.32 -33.65 13.79
N GLY A 34 -11.50 -34.28 14.64
CA GLY A 34 -11.49 -35.73 14.82
C GLY A 34 -10.61 -36.57 13.90
N VAL A 35 -9.31 -36.69 14.24
CA VAL A 35 -8.69 -37.98 14.64
C VAL A 35 -7.53 -37.70 15.64
N ASN A 36 -7.88 -37.42 16.90
CA ASN A 36 -7.30 -37.91 18.18
C ASN A 36 -7.86 -37.02 19.32
N LEU A 37 -9.07 -37.32 19.81
CA LEU A 37 -9.87 -36.40 20.64
C LEU A 37 -9.56 -36.41 22.15
N ALA A 38 -8.52 -37.12 22.60
CA ALA A 38 -8.25 -37.29 24.04
C ALA A 38 -6.92 -36.68 24.51
N THR A 39 -6.14 -36.08 23.61
CA THR A 39 -4.89 -35.40 23.98
C THR A 39 -4.82 -34.06 23.29
N PRO A 40 -4.96 -32.93 24.00
CA PRO A 40 -4.65 -31.64 23.42
C PRO A 40 -3.18 -31.68 23.01
N SER A 41 -2.89 -31.60 21.71
CA SER A 41 -1.53 -31.26 21.31
C SER A 41 -1.31 -29.82 21.74
N SER A 42 -0.65 -29.63 22.88
CA SER A 42 -0.07 -28.35 23.22
C SER A 42 0.98 -28.03 22.17
N ALA A 43 0.59 -27.33 21.10
CA ALA A 43 1.53 -26.58 20.30
C ALA A 43 2.02 -25.43 21.18
N MET A 44 3.00 -25.73 22.04
CA MET A 44 3.84 -24.69 22.61
C MET A 44 4.58 -24.09 21.41
N ALA A 45 4.15 -22.91 20.96
CA ALA A 45 5.05 -22.04 20.22
C ALA A 45 6.31 -21.96 21.09
N ALA A 46 7.38 -22.63 20.66
CA ALA A 46 8.63 -22.59 21.40
C ALA A 46 8.97 -21.11 21.52
N LEU A 47 9.07 -20.62 22.77
CA LEU A 47 9.69 -19.32 23.01
C LEU A 47 11.01 -19.35 22.23
N PRO A 48 11.34 -18.31 21.44
CA PRO A 48 12.56 -18.31 20.66
C PRO A 48 13.71 -18.76 21.56
N LEU A 49 14.29 -19.93 21.23
CA LEU A 49 15.28 -20.60 22.09
C LEU A 49 16.61 -19.83 22.09
N THR A 50 16.76 -18.90 21.16
CA THR A 50 17.80 -17.89 21.12
C THR A 50 17.33 -16.64 21.85
N PRO A 51 18.13 -16.08 22.79
CA PRO A 51 17.93 -14.73 23.26
C PRO A 51 17.75 -13.77 22.07
N PRO A 52 16.91 -12.73 22.19
CA PRO A 52 16.73 -11.77 21.11
C PRO A 52 18.09 -11.19 20.72
N ASP A 53 18.39 -11.24 19.43
CA ASP A 53 19.57 -10.61 18.86
C ASP A 53 19.30 -9.11 18.72
N THR A 54 20.36 -8.32 18.59
CA THR A 54 20.31 -6.90 18.28
C THR A 54 19.37 -6.56 17.11
N VAL A 55 19.31 -7.44 16.09
CA VAL A 55 18.41 -7.30 14.93
C VAL A 55 16.93 -7.51 15.25
N ASP A 56 16.58 -8.11 16.39
CA ASP A 56 15.19 -8.22 16.85
C ASP A 56 14.70 -6.91 17.49
N TYR A 57 15.63 -6.01 17.87
CA TYR A 57 15.32 -4.71 18.46
C TYR A 57 15.46 -3.56 17.46
N TYR A 58 16.45 -3.64 16.58
CA TYR A 58 16.74 -2.61 15.60
C TYR A 58 17.38 -3.24 14.37
N ASP A 59 16.63 -3.28 13.28
CA ASP A 59 17.08 -3.87 12.04
C ASP A 59 17.49 -2.81 10.99
N ILE A 60 17.89 -3.31 9.82
CA ILE A 60 18.22 -2.44 8.68
C ILE A 60 17.00 -1.62 8.21
N GLY A 61 15.79 -2.17 8.34
CA GLY A 61 14.56 -1.47 8.01
C GLY A 61 14.33 -0.27 8.93
N ASP A 62 14.55 -0.42 10.24
CA ASP A 62 14.49 0.67 11.21
C ASP A 62 15.52 1.76 10.89
N SER A 63 16.73 1.35 10.54
CA SER A 63 17.80 2.26 10.10
C SER A 63 17.39 3.07 8.88
N ILE A 64 16.79 2.43 7.87
CA ILE A 64 16.31 3.10 6.65
C ILE A 64 15.16 4.06 6.96
N VAL A 65 14.20 3.67 7.79
CA VAL A 65 13.09 4.55 8.22
C VAL A 65 13.64 5.80 8.89
N GLN A 66 14.50 5.63 9.90
CA GLN A 66 15.03 6.75 10.68
C GLN A 66 15.90 7.70 9.85
N THR A 67 16.74 7.17 8.97
CA THR A 67 17.61 7.98 8.10
C THR A 67 16.86 8.67 6.96
N SER A 68 15.67 8.15 6.60
CA SER A 68 14.78 8.74 5.59
C SER A 68 13.99 9.95 6.11
N LEU A 69 13.72 10.04 7.42
CA LEU A 69 12.87 11.08 8.01
C LEU A 69 13.31 12.51 7.70
N PRO A 70 14.59 12.91 7.82
CA PRO A 70 14.99 14.31 7.64
C PRO A 70 14.72 14.85 6.24
N THR A 71 14.63 13.99 5.23
CA THR A 71 14.47 14.39 3.83
C THR A 71 13.11 14.00 3.25
N MET A 72 12.22 13.41 4.05
CA MET A 72 10.82 13.16 3.68
C MET A 72 10.07 14.41 3.18
N PRO A 73 10.24 15.61 3.78
CA PRO A 73 9.60 16.82 3.28
C PRO A 73 10.00 17.24 1.86
N LEU A 74 11.05 16.64 1.27
CA LEU A 74 11.48 16.88 -0.11
C LEU A 74 10.75 15.99 -1.13
N VAL A 75 9.98 15.00 -0.66
CA VAL A 75 9.09 14.18 -1.51
C VAL A 75 7.98 15.06 -2.04
N THR A 76 7.80 15.06 -3.36
CA THR A 76 6.91 16.01 -4.04
C THR A 76 5.58 15.36 -4.35
N LEU A 77 4.51 15.96 -3.81
CA LEU A 77 3.13 15.71 -4.19
C LEU A 77 2.58 17.00 -4.81
N ALA A 78 2.18 16.94 -6.07
CA ALA A 78 1.59 18.07 -6.79
C ALA A 78 0.13 17.79 -7.12
N ILE A 79 -0.74 18.81 -7.00
CA ILE A 79 -2.11 18.76 -7.50
C ILE A 79 -2.15 19.60 -8.78
N GLY A 80 -2.44 18.95 -9.91
CA GLY A 80 -2.51 19.60 -11.21
C GLY A 80 -3.79 20.42 -11.37
N THR A 81 -3.79 21.31 -12.37
CA THR A 81 -5.00 22.06 -12.77
C THR A 81 -6.08 21.17 -13.37
N ASP A 82 -5.73 19.94 -13.75
CA ASP A 82 -6.62 18.85 -14.16
C ASP A 82 -7.25 18.11 -12.97
N GLY A 83 -6.93 18.51 -11.73
CA GLY A 83 -7.42 17.88 -10.51
C GLY A 83 -6.73 16.56 -10.15
N ARG A 84 -5.69 16.16 -10.89
CA ARG A 84 -4.95 14.92 -10.62
C ARG A 84 -3.86 15.16 -9.57
N ALA A 85 -3.68 14.19 -8.68
CA ALA A 85 -2.57 14.16 -7.75
C ALA A 85 -1.39 13.44 -8.39
N ARG A 86 -0.20 14.04 -8.36
CA ARG A 86 1.03 13.49 -8.94
C ARG A 86 2.08 13.35 -7.85
N LEU A 87 2.45 12.11 -7.57
CA LEU A 87 3.49 11.78 -6.59
C LEU A 87 4.76 11.35 -7.32
N ASP A 88 5.83 12.12 -7.11
CA ASP A 88 7.17 11.72 -7.53
C ASP A 88 7.78 10.83 -6.45
N LEU A 89 7.66 9.52 -6.63
CA LEU A 89 8.14 8.51 -5.72
C LEU A 89 9.65 8.35 -5.86
N PRO A 90 10.45 8.68 -4.83
CA PRO A 90 11.90 8.61 -4.92
C PRO A 90 12.43 7.20 -4.69
N ARG A 91 11.67 6.15 -4.97
CA ARG A 91 12.09 4.75 -4.78
C ARG A 91 11.83 3.92 -6.03
N LEU A 92 12.72 2.97 -6.27
CA LEU A 92 12.53 2.00 -7.34
C LEU A 92 11.47 0.97 -6.96
N GLU A 93 10.56 0.73 -7.88
CA GLU A 93 9.56 -0.34 -7.86
C GLU A 93 9.99 -1.46 -8.82
N SER A 94 9.87 -2.73 -8.41
CA SER A 94 10.28 -3.89 -9.21
C SER A 94 9.30 -5.08 -9.14
N GLY A 95 8.07 -4.85 -8.65
CA GLY A 95 6.97 -5.81 -8.57
C GLY A 95 6.34 -5.96 -7.18
N GLN A 96 6.85 -5.26 -6.15
CA GLN A 96 6.33 -5.30 -4.78
C GLN A 96 5.03 -4.47 -4.57
N GLY A 97 4.69 -3.56 -5.50
CA GLY A 97 3.47 -2.77 -5.42
C GLY A 97 3.55 -1.50 -4.56
N LEU A 98 4.76 -0.94 -4.37
CA LEU A 98 4.98 0.30 -3.60
C LEU A 98 4.24 1.48 -4.23
N ALA A 99 4.33 1.65 -5.55
CA ALA A 99 3.65 2.75 -6.24
C ALA A 99 2.12 2.72 -6.01
N THR A 100 1.51 1.53 -6.06
CA THR A 100 0.09 1.34 -5.76
C THR A 100 -0.23 1.69 -4.30
N ALA A 101 0.56 1.20 -3.35
CA ALA A 101 0.35 1.47 -1.93
C ALA A 101 0.44 2.97 -1.62
N CYS A 102 1.47 3.65 -2.13
CA CYS A 102 1.63 5.10 -1.99
C CYS A 102 0.49 5.87 -2.67
N GLY A 103 0.07 5.44 -3.86
CA GLY A 103 -1.08 6.03 -4.55
C GLY A 103 -2.38 5.91 -3.76
N MET A 104 -2.61 4.76 -3.11
CA MET A 104 -3.77 4.56 -2.23
C MET A 104 -3.74 5.47 -0.99
N MET A 105 -2.56 5.63 -0.35
CA MET A 105 -2.42 6.55 0.79
C MET A 105 -2.76 8.00 0.41
N VAL A 106 -2.27 8.44 -0.75
CA VAL A 106 -2.55 9.78 -1.28
C VAL A 106 -4.03 9.93 -1.66
N ALA A 107 -4.60 8.93 -2.32
CA ALA A 107 -6.00 8.93 -2.74
C ALA A 107 -6.96 9.03 -1.54
N GLU A 108 -6.72 8.21 -0.52
CA GLU A 108 -7.52 8.19 0.71
C GLU A 108 -7.49 9.56 1.40
N GLU A 109 -6.30 10.11 1.62
CA GLU A 109 -6.15 11.35 2.37
C GLU A 109 -6.68 12.57 1.60
N LEU A 110 -6.55 12.59 0.27
CA LEU A 110 -7.12 13.66 -0.57
C LEU A 110 -8.61 13.49 -0.87
N ASP A 111 -9.21 12.35 -0.49
CA ASP A 111 -10.55 11.93 -0.90
C ASP A 111 -10.70 12.02 -2.44
N LEU A 112 -9.79 11.35 -3.15
CA LEU A 112 -9.75 11.23 -4.60
C LEU A 112 -10.00 9.77 -5.01
N PRO A 113 -10.64 9.52 -6.17
CA PRO A 113 -10.59 8.19 -6.75
C PRO A 113 -9.15 7.86 -7.14
N LEU A 114 -8.72 6.61 -6.92
CA LEU A 114 -7.34 6.18 -7.22
C LEU A 114 -6.93 6.42 -8.68
N SER A 115 -7.88 6.41 -9.62
CA SER A 115 -7.65 6.72 -11.04
C SER A 115 -7.21 8.17 -11.31
N MET A 116 -7.33 9.07 -10.33
CA MET A 116 -6.88 10.46 -10.37
C MET A 116 -5.53 10.66 -9.67
N VAL A 117 -4.87 9.58 -9.23
CA VAL A 117 -3.53 9.62 -8.61
C VAL A 117 -2.52 8.97 -9.53
N ASP A 118 -1.57 9.77 -10.00
CA ASP A 118 -0.45 9.32 -10.80
C ASP A 118 0.79 9.21 -9.91
N VAL A 119 1.44 8.06 -9.91
CA VAL A 119 2.68 7.83 -9.16
C VAL A 119 3.80 7.54 -10.17
N THR A 120 4.78 8.44 -10.23
CA THR A 120 5.91 8.38 -11.14
C THR A 120 7.20 8.15 -10.37
N ALA A 121 8.16 7.44 -10.99
CA ALA A 121 9.49 7.36 -10.42
C ALA A 121 10.18 8.73 -10.53
N ALA A 122 10.68 9.25 -9.41
CA ALA A 122 11.42 10.50 -9.38
C ALA A 122 12.83 10.33 -9.94
N ASP A 123 13.38 11.38 -10.54
CA ASP A 123 14.81 11.45 -10.85
C ASP A 123 15.66 11.35 -9.58
N ALA A 124 16.84 10.74 -9.73
CA ALA A 124 17.73 10.59 -8.60
C ALA A 124 18.29 11.95 -8.15
N ARG A 125 18.23 12.23 -6.84
CA ARG A 125 18.72 13.48 -6.22
C ARG A 125 19.60 13.17 -5.01
N PRO A 126 20.78 13.82 -4.86
CA PRO A 126 21.66 13.60 -3.72
C PRO A 126 21.00 13.85 -2.36
N GLU A 127 20.11 14.83 -2.26
CA GLU A 127 19.39 15.18 -1.03
C GLU A 127 18.42 14.09 -0.58
N LEU A 128 17.98 13.24 -1.52
CA LEU A 128 17.09 12.11 -1.24
C LEU A 128 17.85 10.80 -1.05
N LEU A 129 19.17 10.81 -0.82
CA LEU A 129 20.01 9.61 -0.76
C LEU A 129 19.37 8.43 0.00
N PHE A 130 18.97 8.62 1.25
CA PHE A 130 18.34 7.57 2.07
C PHE A 130 16.91 7.24 1.63
N ASN A 131 16.22 8.21 1.04
CA ASN A 131 14.89 8.02 0.49
C ASN A 131 14.86 7.26 -0.83
N GLN A 132 16.01 7.02 -1.45
CA GLN A 132 16.17 6.23 -2.67
C GLN A 132 16.43 4.75 -2.44
N ILE A 133 16.55 4.33 -1.18
CA ILE A 133 16.82 2.94 -0.83
C ILE A 133 15.52 2.13 -0.89
N THR A 134 15.42 1.20 -1.82
CA THR A 134 14.39 0.13 -1.78
C THR A 134 15.02 -1.11 -1.15
N GLY A 135 14.69 -1.41 0.10
CA GLY A 135 15.25 -2.54 0.83
C GLY A 135 14.77 -2.63 2.27
N GLY A 136 15.11 -3.73 2.95
CA GLY A 136 14.80 -3.93 4.37
C GLY A 136 13.30 -3.94 4.70
N SER A 137 12.43 -4.25 3.73
CA SER A 137 10.97 -4.18 3.86
C SER A 137 10.46 -2.85 4.46
N SER A 138 11.19 -1.77 4.20
CA SER A 138 11.01 -0.48 4.88
C SER A 138 10.19 0.52 4.08
N ALA A 139 10.00 0.31 2.77
CA ALA A 139 9.50 1.34 1.88
C ALA A 139 8.14 1.90 2.30
N VAL A 140 7.14 1.03 2.51
CA VAL A 140 5.81 1.43 3.01
C VAL A 140 5.93 2.14 4.37
N ARG A 141 6.74 1.61 5.30
CA ARG A 141 6.98 2.18 6.64
C ARG A 141 7.65 3.56 6.61
N CYS A 142 8.35 3.91 5.53
CA CYS A 142 8.94 5.24 5.39
C CYS A 142 7.90 6.28 4.96
N PHE A 143 6.83 5.84 4.28
CA PHE A 143 5.83 6.71 3.66
C PHE A 143 4.49 6.73 4.38
N ASP A 144 4.18 5.72 5.21
CA ASP A 144 2.88 5.54 5.89
C ASP A 144 2.46 6.74 6.76
N VAL A 145 3.40 7.45 7.36
CA VAL A 145 3.14 8.70 8.10
C VAL A 145 3.32 9.93 7.21
N ALA A 146 4.38 9.93 6.40
CA ALA A 146 4.79 11.13 5.66
C ALA A 146 3.83 11.47 4.51
N LEU A 147 3.39 10.48 3.71
CA LEU A 147 2.50 10.75 2.57
C LEU A 147 1.12 11.24 3.01
N PRO A 148 0.44 10.62 3.99
CA PRO A 148 -0.80 11.18 4.51
C PRO A 148 -0.60 12.59 5.08
N LEU A 149 0.50 12.87 5.78
CA LEU A 149 0.73 14.23 6.28
C LEU A 149 0.88 15.27 5.14
N ILE A 150 1.61 14.93 4.08
CA ILE A 150 1.78 15.80 2.90
C ILE A 150 0.44 16.00 2.18
N ALA A 151 -0.33 14.92 1.99
CA ALA A 151 -1.64 14.96 1.37
C ALA A 151 -2.65 15.76 2.20
N ALA A 152 -2.68 15.58 3.52
CA ALA A 152 -3.50 16.35 4.45
C ALA A 152 -3.20 17.86 4.37
N ALA A 153 -1.92 18.21 4.28
CA ALA A 153 -1.49 19.59 4.11
C ALA A 153 -1.95 20.17 2.76
N ALA A 154 -1.88 19.40 1.67
CA ALA A 154 -2.41 19.81 0.37
C ALA A 154 -3.94 20.01 0.43
N ARG A 155 -4.67 19.06 1.04
CA ARG A 155 -6.12 19.14 1.27
C ARG A 155 -6.52 20.40 2.04
N ALA A 156 -5.82 20.69 3.13
CA ALA A 156 -6.06 21.88 3.94
C ALA A 156 -5.83 23.19 3.14
N ARG A 157 -4.82 23.22 2.26
CA ARG A 157 -4.56 24.37 1.39
C ARG A 157 -5.65 24.56 0.34
N LEU A 158 -6.18 23.48 -0.23
CA LEU A 158 -7.30 23.54 -1.17
C LEU A 158 -8.56 24.10 -0.49
N LEU A 159 -8.89 23.60 0.71
CA LEU A 159 -10.01 24.12 1.50
C LEU A 159 -9.83 25.60 1.86
N ALA A 160 -8.63 26.01 2.27
CA ALA A 160 -8.34 27.40 2.59
C ALA A 160 -8.50 28.33 1.37
N ALA A 161 -8.03 27.90 0.19
CA ALA A 161 -8.18 28.65 -1.04
C ALA A 161 -9.66 28.80 -1.45
N ALA A 162 -10.44 27.72 -1.39
CA ALA A 162 -11.88 27.75 -1.66
C ALA A 162 -12.64 28.64 -0.66
N ALA A 163 -12.29 28.54 0.63
CA ALA A 163 -12.86 29.38 1.69
C ALA A 163 -12.64 30.88 1.42
N GLN A 164 -11.41 31.25 1.02
CA GLN A 164 -11.10 32.62 0.63
C GLN A 164 -11.88 33.06 -0.62
N GLN A 165 -11.98 32.19 -1.63
CA GLN A 165 -12.71 32.49 -2.87
C GLN A 165 -14.20 32.69 -2.64
N TRP A 166 -14.81 31.93 -1.74
CA TRP A 166 -16.26 31.96 -1.47
C TRP A 166 -16.66 32.85 -0.30
N GLY A 167 -15.70 33.40 0.45
CA GLY A 167 -15.96 34.17 1.66
C GLY A 167 -16.59 33.33 2.78
N LEU A 168 -16.26 32.03 2.83
CA LEU A 168 -16.78 31.07 3.80
C LEU A 168 -15.69 30.67 4.80
N SER A 169 -16.09 30.06 5.91
CA SER A 169 -15.13 29.41 6.81
C SER A 169 -14.69 28.06 6.24
N ALA A 170 -13.38 27.78 6.23
CA ALA A 170 -12.86 26.48 5.78
C ALA A 170 -13.46 25.30 6.57
N ALA A 171 -13.85 25.51 7.83
CA ALA A 171 -14.49 24.50 8.66
C ALA A 171 -15.90 24.11 8.18
N THR A 172 -16.52 24.93 7.33
CA THR A 172 -17.84 24.63 6.72
C THR A 172 -17.72 23.95 5.36
N LEU A 173 -16.51 23.88 4.80
CA LEU A 173 -16.25 23.24 3.54
C LEU A 173 -15.85 21.78 3.75
N ARG A 174 -16.22 20.92 2.82
CA ARG A 174 -15.76 19.54 2.78
C ARG A 174 -15.17 19.25 1.41
N ILE A 175 -14.33 18.24 1.32
CA ILE A 175 -13.92 17.66 0.03
C ILE A 175 -14.64 16.32 -0.12
N ALA A 176 -15.07 16.02 -1.35
CA ALA A 176 -15.51 14.70 -1.76
C ALA A 176 -15.10 14.43 -3.20
N ALA A 177 -14.49 13.27 -3.46
CA ALA A 177 -14.01 12.87 -4.79
C ALA A 177 -13.17 13.97 -5.50
N GLY A 178 -12.32 14.67 -4.74
CA GLY A 178 -11.46 15.75 -5.23
C GLY A 178 -12.13 17.11 -5.40
N VAL A 179 -13.43 17.22 -5.11
CA VAL A 179 -14.19 18.46 -5.27
C VAL A 179 -14.44 19.08 -3.90
N VAL A 180 -14.11 20.37 -3.76
CA VAL A 180 -14.49 21.14 -2.57
C VAL A 180 -15.97 21.49 -2.70
N ILE A 181 -16.74 21.25 -1.63
CA ILE A 181 -18.19 21.43 -1.59
C ILE A 181 -18.55 22.34 -0.42
N ALA A 182 -19.31 23.39 -0.72
CA ALA A 182 -19.86 24.31 0.27
C ALA A 182 -21.20 23.80 0.87
N PRO A 183 -21.65 24.33 2.03
CA PRO A 183 -22.93 23.93 2.64
C PRO A 183 -24.14 24.22 1.76
N ASP A 184 -24.04 25.19 0.86
CA ASP A 184 -25.08 25.57 -0.10
C ASP A 184 -25.00 24.79 -1.43
N GLY A 185 -24.07 23.84 -1.55
CA GLY A 185 -23.96 22.91 -2.68
C GLY A 185 -23.12 23.39 -3.86
N ARG A 186 -22.39 24.50 -3.70
CA ARG A 186 -21.37 24.93 -4.68
C ARG A 186 -20.14 24.05 -4.65
#